data_AF-A0AAU3UXN5-F1
#
_entry.id   AF-A0AAU3UXN5-F1
#
_cell.length_a   1.000
_cell.length_b   1.000
_cell.length_c   1.000
_cell.angle_alpha   90.00
_cell.angle_beta   90.00
_cell.angle_gamma   90.00
#
_symmetry.space_group_name_H-M   'P 1'
#
loop_
_entity.id
_entity.type
_entity.pdbx_description
1 polymer ?
#
loop_
_entity_poly.entity_id
_entity_poly.type
_entity_poly.pdbx_seq_one_letter_code
_entity_poly.pdbx_strand_id
1 'polypeptide(L)' 'MIFMACTATRIGEASSCLVRDIDADQWVWTLRRQTTPGPGGMADKGTKGKRARSIPIIEDLRSRLARRLSAN' A
#
# COMPACT_ATOMS: atom_id res chain seq x y z
N MET A 1 -9.46 5.64 -4.87
CA MET A 1 -9.09 7.06 -4.73
C MET A 1 -8.82 7.48 -3.28
N ILE A 2 -9.71 7.28 -2.31
CA ILE A 2 -9.52 7.79 -0.93
C ILE A 2 -8.23 7.31 -0.24
N PHE A 3 -7.85 6.03 -0.40
CA PHE A 3 -6.62 5.50 0.18
C PHE A 3 -5.39 6.29 -0.29
N MET A 4 -5.24 6.49 -1.60
CA MET A 4 -4.14 7.27 -2.17
C MET A 4 -4.17 8.75 -1.78
N ALA A 5 -5.37 9.33 -1.63
CA ALA A 5 -5.52 10.73 -1.22
C ALA A 5 -4.98 10.95 0.21
N CYS A 6 -5.22 10.02 1.12
CA CYS A 6 -4.77 10.14 2.51
C CYS A 6 -3.32 9.69 2.74
N THR A 7 -2.76 8.84 1.86
CA THR A 7 -1.39 8.32 1.99
C THR A 7 -0.36 9.05 1.11
N ALA A 8 -0.82 9.91 0.20
CA ALA A 8 0.01 10.58 -0.81
C ALA A 8 0.88 9.62 -1.65
N THR A 9 0.40 8.39 -1.87
CA THR A 9 1.14 7.37 -2.63
C THR A 9 0.83 7.39 -4.11
N ARG A 10 1.81 6.98 -4.91
CA ARG A 10 1.65 6.81 -6.36
C ARG A 10 0.76 5.61 -6.65
N ILE A 11 0.09 5.62 -7.80
CA ILE A 11 -0.83 4.53 -8.18
C ILE A 11 -0.15 3.15 -8.16
N GLY A 12 1.06 3.03 -8.72
CA GLY A 12 1.80 1.77 -8.71
C GLY A 12 2.14 1.28 -7.30
N GLU A 13 2.45 2.19 -6.37
CA GLU A 13 2.71 1.84 -4.97
C GLU A 13 1.43 1.33 -4.30
N ALA A 14 0.31 2.04 -4.46
CA ALA A 14 -0.99 1.66 -3.89
C ALA A 14 -1.52 0.34 -4.47
N SER A 15 -1.35 0.11 -5.77
CA SER A 15 -1.74 -1.14 -6.44
C SER A 15 -0.96 -2.36 -5.95
N SER A 16 0.21 -2.14 -5.36
CA SER A 16 1.08 -3.20 -4.85
C SER A 16 0.95 -3.44 -3.34
N CYS A 17 0.01 -2.77 -2.69
CA CYS A 17 -0.23 -2.90 -1.26
C CYS A 17 -0.80 -4.28 -0.93
N LEU A 18 -0.12 -5.01 -0.05
CA LEU A 18 -0.51 -6.34 0.40
C LEU A 18 -0.91 -6.30 1.87
N VAL A 19 -1.75 -7.24 2.30
CA VAL A 19 -2.14 -7.40 3.71
C VAL A 19 -0.94 -7.50 4.64
N ARG A 20 0.08 -8.30 4.25
CA ARG A 20 1.33 -8.47 5.00
C ARG A 20 2.18 -7.19 5.14
N ASP A 21 1.90 -6.17 4.34
CA ASP A 21 2.62 -4.90 4.41
C ASP A 21 1.94 -3.92 5.41
N ILE A 22 0.77 -4.25 5.96
CA ILE A 22 0.01 -3.42 6.92
C ILE A 22 0.12 -4.00 8.33
N ASP A 23 0.63 -3.19 9.25
CA ASP A 23 0.50 -3.39 10.69
C ASP A 23 -0.82 -2.77 11.15
N ALA A 24 -1.79 -3.61 11.53
CA ALA A 24 -3.12 -3.17 11.95
C ALA A 24 -3.20 -2.75 13.43
N ASP A 25 -2.19 -3.08 14.23
CA ASP A 25 -2.12 -2.65 15.63
C ASP A 25 -1.59 -1.22 15.70
N GLN A 26 -0.55 -0.93 14.92
CA GLN A 26 0.04 0.41 14.83
C GLN A 26 -0.57 1.28 13.73
N TRP A 27 -1.41 0.70 12.86
CA TRP A 27 -1.97 1.36 11.68
C TRP A 27 -0.90 2.00 10.80
N VAL A 28 0.12 1.22 10.47
CA VAL A 28 1.25 1.62 9.62
C VAL A 28 1.34 0.70 8.41
N TRP A 29 1.40 1.29 7.23
CA TRP A 29 1.75 0.58 6.00
C TRP A 29 3.25 0.70 5.70
N THR A 30 3.94 -0.44 5.62
CA THR A 30 5.32 -0.52 5.14
C THR A 30 5.35 -0.56 3.61
N LEU A 31 5.44 0.61 2.98
CA LEU A 31 5.50 0.71 1.53
C LEU A 31 6.92 0.39 1.04
N ARG A 32 7.04 -0.68 0.25
CA ARG A 32 8.34 -1.22 -0.21
C ARG A 32 8.41 -1.63 -1.67
N ARG A 33 7.28 -1.59 -2.38
CA ARG A 33 7.17 -2.04 -3.77
C ARG A 33 6.18 -1.16 -4.56
N GLN A 34 6.17 -1.34 -5.87
CA GLN A 34 5.18 -0.78 -6.79
C GLN A 34 4.90 -1.78 -7.90
N THR A 35 3.65 -1.85 -8.35
CA THR A 35 3.26 -2.65 -9.51
C THR A 35 3.36 -1.79 -10.76
N THR A 36 4.08 -2.28 -11.77
CA THR A 36 4.31 -1.56 -13.03
C THR A 36 4.12 -2.50 -14.22
N PRO A 37 3.63 -2.00 -15.37
CA PRO A 37 3.62 -2.76 -16.60
C PRO A 37 5.05 -2.99 -17.11
N GLY A 38 5.28 -4.14 -17.73
CA GLY A 38 6.53 -4.48 -18.41
C GLY A 38 6.35 -5.61 -19.42
N PRO A 39 7.43 -6.02 -20.11
CA PRO A 39 7.40 -7.21 -20.95
C PRO A 39 6.94 -8.42 -20.13
N GLY A 40 5.87 -9.10 -20.55
CA GLY A 40 5.26 -10.21 -19.81
C GLY A 40 4.12 -9.82 -18.85
N GLY A 41 3.69 -8.56 -18.83
CA GLY A 41 2.50 -8.12 -18.09
C GLY A 41 2.82 -7.25 -16.87
N MET A 42 2.00 -7.38 -15.82
CA MET A 42 2.15 -6.62 -14.59
C MET A 42 3.18 -7.28 -13.68
N ALA A 43 4.12 -6.49 -13.15
CA ALA A 43 5.14 -6.99 -12.23
C ALA A 43 5.38 -6.02 -11.07
N ASP A 44 5.59 -6.59 -9.89
CA ASP A 44 6.06 -5.85 -8.72
C ASP A 44 7.56 -5.57 -8.81
N LYS A 45 7.93 -4.33 -8.53
CA LYS A 45 9.33 -3.86 -8.50
C LYS A 45 9.55 -3.03 -7.24
N GLY A 46 10.81 -2.76 -6.92
CA GLY A 46 11.15 -1.77 -5.89
C GLY A 46 10.58 -0.39 -6.25
N THR A 47 10.30 0.42 -5.23
CA THR A 47 9.90 1.83 -5.40
C THR A 47 10.97 2.62 -6.17
N LYS A 48 10.61 3.80 -6.69
CA LYS A 48 11.61 4.74 -7.21
C LYS A 48 12.66 5.03 -6.12
N GLY A 49 13.92 4.76 -6.43
CA GLY A 49 15.03 4.87 -5.46
C GLY A 49 15.19 3.67 -4.53
N LYS A 50 14.39 2.61 -4.66
CA LYS A 50 14.44 1.36 -3.89
C LYS A 50 14.36 1.55 -2.37
N ARG A 51 13.64 2.58 -1.90
CA ARG A 51 13.49 2.90 -0.48
C ARG A 51 12.16 2.39 0.05
N ALA A 52 12.21 1.65 1.16
CA ALA A 52 11.05 1.38 1.98
C ALA A 52 10.75 2.59 2.87
N ARG A 53 9.46 2.86 3.13
CA ARG A 53 9.04 3.90 4.07
C ARG A 53 7.77 3.50 4.80
N SER A 54 7.66 3.92 6.05
CA SER A 54 6.44 3.77 6.85
C SER A 54 5.46 4.87 6.50
N ILE A 55 4.20 4.50 6.26
CA ILE A 55 3.10 5.44 6.00
C ILE A 55 2.05 5.24 7.09
N PRO A 56 1.82 6.24 7.95
CA PRO A 56 0.72 6.22 8.91
C PRO A 56 -0.63 6.16 8.20
N ILE A 57 -1.53 5.33 8.69
CA ILE A 57 -2.92 5.24 8.24
C ILE A 57 -3.79 6.06 9.22
N ILE A 58 -4.43 7.10 8.69
CA ILE A 58 -5.34 7.96 9.45
C ILE A 58 -6.58 7.20 9.93
N GLU A 59 -7.15 7.63 11.05
CA GLU A 59 -8.32 7.01 11.69
C GLU A 59 -9.47 6.76 10.71
N ASP A 60 -9.81 7.75 9.88
CA ASP A 60 -10.91 7.69 8.91
C ASP A 60 -10.80 6.54 7.89
N LEU A 61 -9.58 6.03 7.67
CA LEU A 61 -9.34 4.90 6.77
C LEU A 61 -9.35 3.54 7.47
N ARG A 62 -9.19 3.50 8.79
CA ARG A 62 -8.99 2.26 9.56
C ARG A 62 -10.17 1.32 9.45
N SER A 63 -11.40 1.81 9.62
CA SER A 63 -12.61 0.99 9.49
C SER A 63 -12.76 0.35 8.10
N ARG A 64 -12.42 1.09 7.05
CA ARG A 64 -12.47 0.59 5.66
C ARG A 64 -11.40 -0.47 5.40
N LEU A 65 -10.21 -0.27 5.96
CA LEU A 65 -9.10 -1.22 5.84
C LEU A 65 -9.33 -2.46 6.70
N ALA A 66 -9.83 -2.33 7.92
CA ALA A 66 -10.20 -3.45 8.79
C ALA A 66 -11.12 -4.45 8.08
N ARG A 67 -12.17 -3.94 7.40
CA ARG A 67 -13.07 -4.78 6.60
C ARG A 67 -12.37 -5.52 5.45
N ARG A 68 -11.33 -4.93 4.86
CA ARG A 68 -10.55 -5.56 3.78
C ARG A 68 -9.55 -6.58 4.33
N LEU A 69 -9.01 -6.34 5.52
CA LEU A 69 -8.08 -7.24 6.20
C LEU A 69 -8.81 -8.50 6.70
N SER A 70 -10.05 -8.37 7.16
CA SER A 70 -10.87 -9.48 7.66
C SER A 70 -11.59 -10.29 6.58
N ALA A 71 -11.49 -9.89 5.31
CA ALA A 71 -12.16 -10.56 4.19
C ALA A 71 -11.30 -11.66 3.53
N ASN A 72 -10.26 -12.11 4.24
CA ASN A 72 -9.32 -13.16 3.84
C ASN A 72 -9.45 -14.38 4.76
#